data_AF-A0A1Y4EXF1-F1
#
_entry.id   AF-A0A1Y4EXF1-F1
#
_cell.length_a   1.000
_cell.length_b   1.000
_cell.length_c   1.000
_cell.angle_alpha   90.00
_cell.angle_beta   90.00
_cell.angle_gamma   90.00
#
_symmetry.space_group_name_H-M   'P 1'
#
loop_
_entity.id
_entity.type
_entity.pdbx_description
1 polymer ?
#
loop_
_entity_poly.entity_id
_entity_poly.type
_entity_poly.pdbx_seq_one_letter_code
_entity_poly.pdbx_strand_id
1 'polypeptide(L)'
;MKRYFFREHKWDAVNGLFGGQKDFDPRRYETYEELEVVQQDDGRFSVWGNFAEDTDLLRDTRKDTQGLFAAVAALADEVVVEEG
;
A
#
# COMPACT_ATOMS: atom_id res chain seq x y z
N MET A 1 -8.38 -12.82 -2.63
CA MET A 1 -7.49 -11.64 -2.59
C MET A 1 -7.26 -11.18 -1.17
N LYS A 2 -6.19 -10.42 -0.89
CA LYS A 2 -5.89 -9.90 0.47
C LYS A 2 -5.71 -8.40 0.46
N ARG A 3 -6.25 -7.73 1.47
CA ARG A 3 -6.16 -6.27 1.65
C ARG A 3 -5.43 -5.98 2.96
N TYR A 4 -4.42 -5.12 2.89
CA TYR A 4 -3.55 -4.75 4.00
C TYR A 4 -3.70 -3.26 4.24
N PHE A 5 -4.10 -2.87 5.44
CA PHE A 5 -4.38 -1.48 5.80
C PHE A 5 -3.31 -0.94 6.75
N PHE A 6 -2.84 0.28 6.48
CA PHE A 6 -1.76 0.95 7.21
C PHE A 6 -2.22 2.36 7.62
N ARG A 7 -2.61 2.51 8.88
CA ARG A 7 -3.00 3.74 9.57
C ARG A 7 -1.87 4.21 10.48
N GLU A 8 -1.46 3.40 11.45
CA GLU A 8 -0.41 3.76 12.41
C GLU A 8 0.96 3.72 11.74
N HIS A 9 1.19 2.69 10.91
CA HIS A 9 2.43 2.48 10.17
C HIS A 9 2.40 3.02 8.74
N LYS A 10 1.49 3.96 8.44
CA LYS A 10 1.31 4.55 7.10
C LYS A 10 2.64 5.06 6.52
N TRP A 11 3.42 5.79 7.31
CA TRP A 11 4.65 6.40 6.83
C TRP A 11 5.78 5.40 6.57
N ASP A 12 5.88 4.34 7.38
CA ASP A 12 6.82 3.25 7.13
C ASP A 12 6.44 2.49 5.85
N ALA A 13 5.14 2.25 5.64
CA ALA A 13 4.63 1.62 4.43
C ALA A 13 4.89 2.49 3.18
N VAL A 14 4.61 3.80 3.24
CA VAL A 14 4.89 4.74 2.14
C VAL A 14 6.38 4.74 1.78
N ASN A 15 7.26 4.83 2.78
CA ASN A 15 8.71 4.80 2.55
C ASN A 15 9.17 3.46 1.96
N GLY A 16 8.65 2.33 2.46
CA GLY A 16 8.99 1.01 1.95
C GLY A 16 8.50 0.76 0.52
N LEU A 17 7.34 1.31 0.14
CA LEU A 17 6.72 1.07 -1.17
C LEU A 17 7.18 2.06 -2.25
N PHE A 18 7.54 3.29 -1.87
CA PHE A 18 7.82 4.38 -2.81
C PHE A 18 9.17 5.07 -2.60
N GLY A 19 9.81 4.93 -1.43
CA GLY A 19 11.01 5.69 -1.06
C GLY A 19 12.24 5.49 -1.96
N GLY A 20 12.31 4.38 -2.69
CA GLY A 20 13.36 4.13 -3.68
C GLY A 20 13.15 4.82 -5.03
N GLN A 21 12.00 5.49 -5.25
CA GLN A 21 11.71 6.17 -6.51
C GLN A 21 12.38 7.54 -6.55
N LYS A 22 12.97 7.89 -7.71
CA LYS A 22 13.70 9.15 -7.89
C LYS A 22 12.85 10.41 -7.61
N ASP A 23 11.57 10.33 -7.94
CA ASP A 23 10.60 11.43 -7.80
C ASP A 23 9.69 11.24 -6.57
N PHE A 24 10.15 10.47 -5.58
CA PHE A 24 9.42 10.26 -4.34
C PHE A 24 9.30 11.56 -3.56
N ASP A 25 8.07 11.93 -3.24
CA ASP A 25 7.75 13.05 -2.36
C ASP A 25 6.73 12.58 -1.31
N PRO A 26 7.14 12.42 -0.04
CA PRO A 26 6.26 11.94 1.02
C PRO A 26 5.08 12.89 1.28
N ARG A 27 5.20 14.19 0.93
CA ARG A 27 4.12 15.17 1.13
C ARG A 27 2.87 14.84 0.33
N ARG A 28 3.02 14.14 -0.80
CA ARG A 28 1.89 13.69 -1.62
C ARG A 28 0.97 12.71 -0.89
N TYR A 29 1.46 12.10 0.19
CA TYR A 29 0.74 11.09 0.97
C TYR A 29 0.19 11.63 2.30
N GLU A 30 0.44 12.91 2.62
CA GLU A 30 -0.04 13.55 3.85
C GLU A 30 -1.56 13.60 3.91
N THR A 31 -2.21 13.75 2.75
CA THR A 31 -3.66 13.92 2.67
C THR A 31 -4.46 12.65 2.95
N TYR A 32 -3.85 11.46 2.84
CA TYR A 32 -4.54 10.19 3.06
C TYR A 32 -4.53 9.83 4.53
N GLU A 33 -5.63 9.34 5.06
CA GLU A 33 -5.71 8.88 6.45
C GLU A 33 -5.10 7.49 6.63
N GLU A 34 -5.14 6.69 5.56
CA GLU A 34 -4.71 5.31 5.54
C GLU A 34 -4.09 4.96 4.18
N LEU A 35 -3.12 4.06 4.17
CA LEU A 35 -2.65 3.39 2.97
C LEU A 35 -3.26 1.99 2.91
N GLU A 36 -3.72 1.59 1.74
CA GLU A 36 -4.20 0.24 1.49
C GLU A 36 -3.35 -0.44 0.42
N VAL A 37 -2.98 -1.69 0.67
CA VAL A 37 -2.34 -2.55 -0.33
C VAL A 37 -3.23 -3.73 -0.64
N VAL A 38 -3.60 -3.89 -1.91
CA VAL A 38 -4.39 -5.03 -2.38
C VAL A 38 -3.46 -6.03 -3.07
N GLN A 39 -3.25 -7.17 -2.44
CA GLN A 39 -2.46 -8.27 -2.97
C GLN A 39 -3.35 -9.29 -3.71
N GLN A 40 -2.98 -9.55 -4.96
CA GLN A 40 -3.58 -10.56 -5.83
C GLN A 40 -2.94 -11.93 -5.56
N ASP A 41 -3.67 -13.01 -5.87
CA ASP A 41 -3.20 -14.37 -5.61
C ASP A 41 -1.98 -14.77 -6.47
N ASP A 42 -1.73 -14.04 -7.56
CA ASP A 42 -0.56 -14.22 -8.43
C ASP A 42 0.67 -13.37 -8.03
N GLY A 43 0.61 -12.73 -6.86
CA GLY A 43 1.69 -11.93 -6.30
C GLY A 43 1.82 -10.51 -6.86
N ARG A 44 0.89 -10.07 -7.72
CA ARG A 44 0.76 -8.64 -8.05
C ARG A 44 0.11 -7.88 -6.90
N PHE A 45 0.38 -6.59 -6.81
CA PHE A 45 -0.34 -5.71 -5.87
C PHE A 45 -0.56 -4.31 -6.45
N SER A 46 -1.59 -3.66 -5.95
CA SER A 46 -1.86 -2.22 -6.11
C SER A 46 -1.80 -1.52 -4.75
N VAL A 47 -1.58 -0.21 -4.78
CA VAL A 47 -1.55 0.64 -3.58
C VAL A 47 -2.56 1.76 -3.74
N TRP A 48 -3.34 1.99 -2.71
CA TRP A 48 -4.42 2.96 -2.65
C TRP A 48 -4.23 3.87 -1.45
N GLY A 49 -4.60 5.14 -1.60
CA GLY A 49 -4.63 6.11 -0.52
C GLY A 49 -6.08 6.36 -0.14
N ASN A 50 -6.44 6.02 1.10
CA ASN A 50 -7.81 6.14 1.58
C ASN A 50 -8.02 7.45 2.33
N PHE A 51 -9.10 8.13 1.99
CA PHE A 51 -9.70 9.23 2.74
C PHE A 51 -10.88 8.70 3.56
N ALA A 52 -11.50 9.56 4.38
CA ALA A 52 -12.70 9.20 5.11
C ALA A 52 -13.87 8.72 4.22
N GLU A 53 -13.99 9.24 2.99
CA GLU A 53 -15.13 8.98 2.10
C GLU A 53 -14.75 8.52 0.68
N ASP A 54 -13.45 8.48 0.34
CA ASP A 54 -12.99 8.18 -1.02
C ASP A 54 -11.63 7.48 -1.03
N THR A 55 -11.18 7.02 -2.20
CA THR A 55 -9.86 6.38 -2.37
C THR A 55 -9.20 6.77 -3.70
N ASP A 56 -7.90 7.03 -3.66
CA ASP A 56 -7.08 7.26 -4.84
C ASP A 56 -6.17 6.06 -5.15
N LEU A 57 -6.07 5.69 -6.43
CA LEU A 57 -5.07 4.73 -6.88
C LEU A 57 -3.68 5.38 -6.94
N LEU A 58 -2.79 4.98 -6.03
CA LEU A 58 -1.41 5.49 -5.93
C LEU A 58 -0.42 4.66 -6.74
N ARG A 59 -0.69 3.36 -6.86
CA ARG A 59 0.12 2.44 -7.66
C ARG A 59 -0.75 1.39 -8.31
N ASP A 60 -0.64 1.34 -9.63
CA ASP A 60 -1.30 0.36 -10.48
C ASP A 60 -0.91 -1.08 -10.15
N THR A 61 -1.80 -2.03 -10.45
CA THR A 61 -1.60 -3.45 -10.16
C THR A 61 -0.43 -4.03 -10.97
N ARG A 62 0.70 -4.28 -10.32
CA ARG A 62 1.91 -4.80 -10.99
C ARG A 62 2.62 -5.85 -10.13
N LYS A 63 3.45 -6.68 -10.78
CA LYS A 63 4.27 -7.68 -10.08
C LYS A 63 5.24 -7.00 -9.13
N ASP A 64 5.44 -7.60 -7.97
CA ASP A 64 6.43 -7.13 -7.00
C ASP A 64 7.84 -7.62 -7.33
N THR A 65 8.43 -7.12 -8.41
CA THR A 65 9.77 -7.56 -8.86
C THR A 65 10.90 -7.15 -7.92
N GLN A 66 10.62 -6.25 -6.97
CA GLN A 66 11.60 -5.70 -6.04
C GLN A 66 11.34 -6.11 -4.58
N GLY A 67 10.30 -6.93 -4.32
CA GLY A 67 9.96 -7.36 -2.95
C GLY A 67 9.48 -6.22 -2.04
N LEU A 68 8.95 -5.13 -2.61
CA LEU A 68 8.53 -3.94 -1.89
C LEU A 68 7.35 -4.23 -0.95
N PHE A 69 6.39 -5.04 -1.40
CA PHE A 69 5.25 -5.40 -0.57
C PHE A 69 5.68 -6.30 0.59
N ALA A 70 6.52 -7.29 0.32
CA ALA A 70 7.03 -8.20 1.36
C ALA A 70 7.77 -7.44 2.49
N ALA A 71 8.43 -6.32 2.17
CA ALA A 71 9.12 -5.49 3.15
C ALA A 71 8.18 -4.76 4.12
N VAL A 72 6.93 -4.47 3.71
CA VAL A 72 5.98 -3.69 4.51
C VAL A 72 4.82 -4.52 5.05
N ALA A 73 4.57 -5.72 4.51
CA ALA A 73 3.38 -6.52 4.84
C ALA A 73 3.18 -6.80 6.34
N ALA A 74 4.27 -6.94 7.10
CA ALA A 74 4.23 -7.18 8.54
C ALA A 74 3.85 -5.95 9.37
N LEU A 75 3.85 -4.77 8.76
CA LEU A 75 3.49 -3.49 9.40
C LEU A 75 1.98 -3.18 9.28
N ALA A 76 1.21 -4.04 8.62
CA ALA A 76 -0.22 -3.80 8.43
C ALA A 76 -0.95 -3.85 9.76
N ASP A 77 -1.75 -2.82 10.03
CA ASP A 77 -2.59 -2.73 11.22
C ASP A 77 -3.76 -3.71 11.13
N GLU A 78 -4.24 -3.95 9.91
CA GLU A 78 -5.35 -4.84 9.62
C GLU A 78 -5.12 -5.59 8.30
N VAL A 79 -5.45 -6.88 8.29
CA VAL A 79 -5.41 -7.72 7.10
C VAL A 79 -6.76 -8.38 6.90
N VAL A 80 -7.42 -8.05 5.79
CA VAL A 80 -8.68 -8.67 5.39
C VAL A 80 -8.40 -9.67 4.28
N VAL A 81 -8.90 -10.90 4.46
CA VAL A 81 -8.83 -11.96 3.46
C VAL A 81 -10.22 -12.12 2.87
N GLU A 82 -10.35 -11.81 1.59
CA GLU A 82 -11.58 -12.12 0.85
C GLU A 82 -11.40 -13.46 0.14
N GLU A 83 -12.17 -14.44 0.60
CA GLU A 83 -12.43 -15.68 -0.10
C GLU A 83 -13.41 -15.37 -1.24
N GLY A 84 -12.98 -15.61 -2.48
CA GLY A 84 -13.81 -15.44 -3.67
C GLY A 84 -14.82 -16.57 -3.85
#